data_AF-A0A6H1R367-F1
#
_entry.id   AF-A0A6H1R367-F1
#
_cell.length_a   1.000
_cell.length_b   1.000
_cell.length_c   1.000
_cell.angle_alpha   90.00
_cell.angle_beta   90.00
_cell.angle_gamma   90.00
#
_symmetry.space_group_name_H-M   'P 1'
#
loop_
_entity.id
_entity.type
_entity.pdbx_description
1 polymer ?
#
loop_
_entity_poly.entity_id
_entity_poly.type
_entity_poly.pdbx_seq_one_letter_code
_entity_poly.pdbx_strand_id
1 'polypeptide(L)' 'MLKERKSLWWLLGPFVLYVLALPLYNRIEPVVLGLPFFMFWTFLATLLTPACIWLAARKDPLWRSDRERRRGDGE' A
#
# COMPACT_ATOMS: atom_id res chain seq x y z
N MET A 1 7.70 18.21 8.77
CA MET A 1 6.56 17.39 9.22
C MET A 1 6.44 16.03 8.52
N LEU A 2 6.82 15.86 7.24
CA LEU A 2 6.76 14.55 6.53
C LEU A 2 8.00 13.64 6.75
N LYS A 3 9.15 14.23 7.12
CA LYS A 3 10.47 13.54 7.13
C LYS A 3 10.60 12.41 8.16
N GLU A 4 9.79 12.45 9.23
CA GLU A 4 9.78 11.45 10.31
C GLU A 4 8.77 10.31 10.07
N ARG A 5 7.87 10.46 9.09
CA ARG A 5 6.77 9.52 8.84
C ARG A 5 7.19 8.41 7.89
N LYS A 6 8.15 7.59 8.32
CA LYS A 6 8.63 6.43 7.55
C LYS A 6 7.50 5.45 7.19
N SER A 7 6.40 5.45 7.93
CA SER A 7 5.23 4.62 7.62
C SER A 7 4.53 5.01 6.31
N LEU A 8 4.61 6.27 5.88
CA LEU A 8 3.98 6.73 4.64
C LEU A 8 4.60 6.11 3.39
N TRP A 9 5.83 5.60 3.47
CA TRP A 9 6.45 4.88 2.35
C TRP A 9 5.68 3.62 1.95
N TRP A 10 4.93 3.00 2.88
CA TRP A 10 4.05 1.88 2.56
C TRP A 10 2.91 2.27 1.61
N LEU A 11 2.51 3.55 1.59
CA LEU A 11 1.50 4.05 0.67
C LEU A 11 2.01 4.21 -0.77
N LEU A 12 3.33 4.14 -0.99
CA LEU A 12 3.89 4.02 -2.33
C LEU A 12 3.74 2.60 -2.89
N GLY A 13 3.46 1.60 -2.05
CA GLY A 13 3.27 0.21 -2.46
C GLY A 13 2.26 0.04 -3.61
N PRO A 14 1.01 0.54 -3.48
CA PRO A 14 0.02 0.47 -4.56
C PRO A 14 0.51 1.14 -5.84
N PHE A 15 1.13 2.32 -5.75
CA PHE A 15 1.68 3.01 -6.92
C PHE A 15 2.72 2.16 -7.65
N VAL A 16 3.69 1.60 -6.92
CA VAL A 16 4.70 0.71 -7.49
C VAL A 16 4.07 -0.54 -8.10
N LEU A 17 3.11 -1.17 -7.42
CA LEU A 17 2.41 -2.35 -7.92
C LEU A 17 1.73 -2.09 -9.28
N TYR A 18 1.06 -0.95 -9.47
CA TYR A 18 0.40 -0.64 -10.74
C TYR A 18 1.39 -0.22 -11.84
N VAL A 19 2.45 0.54 -11.50
CA VAL A 19 3.46 0.98 -12.47
C VAL A 19 4.27 -0.19 -13.01
N LEU A 20 4.59 -1.20 -12.17
CA LEU A 20 5.32 -2.39 -12.59
C LEU A 20 4.60 -3.21 -13.67
N ALA A 21 3.27 -3.07 -13.79
CA ALA A 21 2.49 -3.78 -14.81
C ALA A 21 2.59 -3.13 -16.20
N LEU A 22 2.98 -1.85 -16.28
CA LEU A 22 2.93 -1.06 -17.52
C LEU A 22 3.77 -1.61 -18.67
N PRO A 23 5.00 -2.13 -18.48
CA PRO A 23 5.78 -2.70 -19.57
C PRO A 23 5.10 -3.88 -20.29
N LEU A 24 4.14 -4.53 -19.61
CA LEU A 24 3.43 -5.72 -20.09
C LEU A 24 1.96 -5.44 -20.43
N TYR A 25 1.51 -4.19 -20.32
CA TYR A 25 0.09 -3.82 -20.50
C TYR A 25 -0.46 -4.23 -21.88
N ASN A 26 0.32 -4.01 -22.94
CA ASN A 26 -0.13 -4.26 -24.31
C ASN A 26 0.21 -5.66 -24.83
N ARG A 27 0.31 -6.65 -23.93
CA ARG A 27 0.57 -8.05 -24.31
C ARG A 27 -0.39 -8.98 -23.56
N ILE A 28 -1.02 -9.88 -24.30
CA ILE A 28 -1.88 -10.94 -23.75
C ILE A 28 -1.00 -12.01 -23.08
N GLU A 29 0.15 -12.29 -23.68
CA GLU A 29 1.21 -13.09 -23.07
C GLU A 29 2.09 -12.19 -22.20
N PRO A 30 2.42 -12.60 -20.96
CA PRO A 30 2.27 -13.94 -20.42
C PRO A 30 0.89 -14.26 -19.84
N VAL A 31 0.57 -15.55 -19.73
CA VAL A 31 -0.66 -16.05 -19.09
C VAL A 31 -0.31 -16.67 -17.75
N VAL A 32 -1.02 -16.29 -16.69
CA VAL A 32 -0.82 -16.76 -15.31
C VAL A 32 -2.13 -17.39 -14.82
N LEU A 33 -2.09 -18.67 -14.43
CA LEU A 33 -3.27 -19.42 -13.98
C LEU A 33 -4.45 -19.38 -14.99
N GLY A 34 -4.15 -19.32 -16.29
CA GLY A 34 -5.16 -19.21 -17.36
C GLY A 34 -5.71 -17.79 -17.58
N LEU A 35 -5.22 -16.78 -16.85
CA LEU A 35 -5.60 -15.38 -17.00
C LEU A 35 -4.50 -14.58 -17.71
N PRO A 36 -4.84 -13.59 -18.55
CA PRO A 36 -3.87 -12.63 -19.06
C PRO A 36 -3.12 -11.97 -17.89
N PHE A 37 -1.80 -11.81 -18.01
CA PHE A 37 -0.95 -11.30 -16.93
C PHE A 37 -1.49 -10.02 -16.31
N PHE A 38 -1.92 -9.05 -17.13
CA PHE A 38 -2.45 -7.78 -16.65
C PHE A 38 -3.69 -7.96 -15.77
N MET A 39 -4.58 -8.89 -16.11
CA MET A 39 -5.78 -9.19 -15.32
C MET A 39 -5.41 -9.83 -13.98
N PHE A 40 -4.55 -10.84 -14.00
CA PHE A 40 -4.06 -11.49 -12.78
C PHE A 40 -3.35 -10.49 -11.86
N TRP A 41 -2.47 -9.67 -12.44
CA TRP A 41 -1.65 -8.72 -11.71
C TRP A 41 -2.48 -7.59 -11.10
N THR A 42 -3.43 -7.03 -11.84
CA THR A 42 -4.31 -5.96 -11.32
C THR A 42 -5.22 -6.46 -10.19
N PHE A 43 -5.71 -7.70 -10.30
CA PHE A 43 -6.43 -8.36 -9.21
C PHE A 43 -5.54 -8.52 -7.97
N LEU A 44 -4.32 -9.04 -8.14
CA LEU A 44 -3.35 -9.18 -7.05
C LEU A 44 -3.00 -7.83 -6.40
N ALA A 45 -2.71 -6.80 -7.21
CA ALA A 45 -2.43 -5.45 -6.73
C ALA A 45 -3.60 -4.87 -5.92
N THR A 46 -4.83 -5.15 -6.33
CA THR A 46 -6.04 -4.74 -5.60
C THR A 46 -6.12 -5.39 -4.23
N LEU A 47 -5.79 -6.69 -4.13
CA LEU A 47 -5.73 -7.41 -2.85
C LEU A 47 -4.56 -6.96 -1.96
N LEU A 48 -3.42 -6.60 -2.55
CA LEU A 48 -2.25 -6.12 -1.82
C LEU A 48 -2.39 -4.66 -1.34
N THR A 49 -3.21 -3.84 -1.99
CA THR A 49 -3.44 -2.45 -1.61
C THR A 49 -3.90 -2.25 -0.16
N PRO A 50 -4.95 -2.95 0.34
CA PRO A 50 -5.34 -2.84 1.74
C PRO A 50 -4.24 -3.33 2.70
N ALA A 51 -3.41 -4.30 2.29
CA ALA A 51 -2.27 -4.74 3.10
C ALA A 51 -1.21 -3.63 3.24
N CYS A 52 -0.91 -2.90 2.15
CA CYS A 52 -0.04 -1.73 2.19
C CYS A 52 -0.58 -0.64 3.12
N ILE A 53 -1.88 -0.34 3.05
CA ILE A 53 -2.54 0.64 3.92
C ILE A 53 -2.49 0.19 5.39
N TRP A 54 -2.76 -1.09 5.65
CA TRP A 54 -2.68 -1.65 7.00
C TRP A 54 -1.28 -1.55 7.59
N LEU A 55 -0.23 -1.84 6.79
CA LEU A 55 1.16 -1.69 7.22
C LEU A 55 1.53 -0.22 7.48
N ALA A 56 1.03 0.71 6.65
CA ALA A 56 1.20 2.14 6.87
C ALA A 56 0.57 2.57 8.21
N ALA A 57 -0.67 2.14 8.47
CA ALA A 57 -1.39 2.47 9.70
C ALA A 57 -0.74 1.86 10.94
N ARG A 58 -0.32 0.59 10.88
CA ARG A 58 0.31 -0.11 12.02
C ARG A 58 1.64 0.51 12.44
N LYS A 59 2.38 1.09 11.51
CA LYS A 59 3.70 1.69 11.77
C LYS A 59 3.66 3.21 11.92
N ASP A 60 2.49 3.84 11.92
CA ASP A 60 2.39 5.30 12.07
C ASP A 60 2.61 5.72 13.54
N PRO A 61 3.71 6.43 13.86
CA PRO A 61 3.98 6.90 15.22
C PRO A 61 2.98 7.97 15.69
N LEU A 62 2.30 8.68 14.76
CA LEU A 62 1.36 9.75 15.11
C LEU A 62 0.14 9.21 15.86
N TRP A 63 -0.30 7.99 15.54
CA TRP A 63 -1.41 7.34 16.24
C TRP A 63 -1.10 7.05 17.71
N ARG A 64 0.19 6.92 18.04
CA ARG A 64 0.67 6.73 19.41
C ARG A 64 0.68 8.05 20.17
N SER A 65 1.22 9.11 19.56
CA SER A 65 1.30 10.45 20.14
C SER A 65 -0.07 11.10 20.38
N ASP A 66 -1.02 10.90 19.47
CA ASP A 66 -2.38 11.45 19.61
C ASP A 66 -3.17 10.75 20.74
N ARG A 67 -2.98 9.44 20.91
CA ARG A 67 -3.52 8.70 22.07
C ARG A 67 -2.95 9.18 23.40
N GLU A 68 -1.67 9.50 23.45
CA GLU A 68 -1.00 9.99 24.66
C GLU A 68 -1.47 11.40 25.02
N ARG A 69 -1.60 12.31 24.04
CA ARG A 69 -2.18 13.65 24.25
C ARG A 69 -3.62 13.58 24.76
N ARG A 70 -4.50 12.81 24.11
CA ARG A 70 -5.90 12.65 24.56
C ARG A 70 -6.03 12.06 25.96
N ARG A 71 -5.04 11.31 26.44
CA ARG A 71 -5.05 10.73 27.78
C ARG A 71 -4.62 11.74 28.85
N GLY A 72 -3.71 12.65 28.52
CA GLY A 72 -3.24 13.71 29.43
C GLY A 72 -4.19 14.90 29.58
N ASP A 73 -5.05 15.18 28.59
CA ASP A 73 -6.07 16.25 28.69
C ASP A 73 -7.29 15.86 29.57
N GLY A 74 -7.35 14.60 30.02
CA GLY A 74 -8.44 14.05 30.83
C GLY A 74 -8.12 13.79 32.31
N GLU A 75 -6.89 14.10 32.75
CA GLU A 75 -6.43 14.08 34.15
C GLU A 75 -6.32 15.51 34.69
#